data_AF-A0A2Z6ET16-F1
#
_entry.id   AF-A0A2Z6ET16-F1
#
_cell.length_a   1.000
_cell.length_b   1.000
_cell.length_c   1.000
_cell.angle_alpha   90.00
_cell.angle_beta   90.00
_cell.angle_gamma   90.00
#
_symmetry.space_group_name_H-M   'P 1'
#
loop_
_entity.id
_entity.type
_entity.pdbx_description
1 polymer ?
#
loop_
_entity_poly.entity_id
_entity_poly.type
_entity_poly.pdbx_seq_one_letter_code
_entity_poly.pdbx_strand_id
1 'polypeptide(L)'
;MLERPEVPLHTNDSERDIRDHVKKQKISGGTRSELGRQCRDTFFSLKKTCRKLGISFWDYLTDRISCSDQIPFLPHLVEQRITASA
;
A
#
# COMPACT_ATOMS: atom_id res chain seq x y z
N MET A 1 17.32 20.50 -22.88
CA MET A 1 17.47 20.19 -21.44
C MET A 1 16.12 19.73 -20.92
N LEU A 2 16.08 18.81 -19.96
CA LEU A 2 14.85 18.38 -19.29
C LEU A 2 14.46 19.42 -18.22
N GLU A 3 13.19 19.81 -18.16
CA GLU A 3 12.69 20.79 -17.17
C GLU A 3 12.72 20.26 -15.73
N ARG A 4 12.69 18.93 -15.55
CA ARG A 4 12.71 18.26 -14.24
C ARG A 4 13.65 17.05 -14.23
N PRO A 5 14.96 17.25 -14.08
CA PRO A 5 15.94 16.17 -14.09
C PRO A 5 15.84 15.22 -12.89
N GLU A 6 15.19 15.62 -11.81
CA GLU A 6 14.95 14.81 -10.60
C GLU A 6 13.90 13.71 -10.80
N VAL A 7 13.02 13.85 -11.80
CA VAL A 7 12.00 12.86 -12.11
C VAL A 7 12.61 11.75 -12.97
N PRO A 8 12.48 10.47 -12.58
CA PRO A 8 12.95 9.37 -13.41
C PRO A 8 12.29 9.39 -14.79
N LEU A 9 13.09 9.11 -15.84
CA LEU A 9 12.60 9.02 -17.23
C LEU A 9 11.76 7.77 -17.51
N HIS A 10 11.53 6.92 -16.50
CA HIS A 10 10.80 5.66 -16.60
C HIS A 10 9.68 5.56 -15.56
N THR A 11 8.65 4.79 -15.85
CA THR A 11 7.47 4.56 -15.00
C THR A 11 7.57 3.29 -14.14
N ASN A 12 8.76 2.70 -14.00
CA ASN A 12 8.97 1.40 -13.36
C ASN A 12 8.33 1.27 -11.97
N ASP A 13 8.46 2.30 -11.12
CA ASP A 13 7.91 2.26 -9.75
C ASP A 13 6.39 2.34 -9.75
N SER A 14 5.82 3.23 -10.56
CA SER A 14 4.37 3.33 -10.77
C SER A 14 3.79 2.01 -11.30
N GLU A 15 4.45 1.40 -12.30
CA GLU A 15 4.06 0.11 -12.85
C GLU A 15 4.13 -1.01 -11.81
N ARG A 16 5.18 -1.02 -10.98
CA ARG A 16 5.35 -2.00 -9.90
C ARG A 16 4.24 -1.89 -8.86
N ASP A 17 3.81 -0.67 -8.54
CA ASP A 17 2.75 -0.45 -7.56
C ASP A 17 1.39 -0.98 -8.05
N ILE A 18 1.03 -0.75 -9.33
CA ILE A 18 -0.24 -1.22 -9.90
C ILE A 18 -0.23 -2.71 -10.31
N ARG A 19 0.94 -3.30 -10.54
CA ARG A 19 1.06 -4.66 -11.11
C ARG A 19 0.31 -5.73 -10.32
N ASP A 20 0.37 -5.65 -9.00
CA ASP A 20 -0.30 -6.63 -8.13
C ASP A 20 -1.84 -6.52 -8.26
N HIS A 21 -2.38 -5.31 -8.41
CA HIS A 21 -3.79 -5.07 -8.66
C HIS A 21 -4.22 -5.68 -10.01
N VAL A 22 -3.48 -5.37 -11.08
CA VAL A 22 -3.78 -5.87 -12.44
C VAL A 22 -3.68 -7.39 -12.50
N LYS A 23 -2.67 -8.00 -11.86
CA LYS A 23 -2.57 -9.46 -11.74
C LYS A 23 -3.79 -10.06 -11.05
N LYS A 24 -4.22 -9.49 -9.93
CA LYS A 24 -5.39 -9.99 -9.20
C LYS A 24 -6.66 -9.82 -10.02
N GLN A 25 -6.82 -8.70 -10.72
CA GLN A 25 -7.94 -8.45 -11.63
C GLN A 25 -7.98 -9.49 -12.76
N LYS A 26 -6.84 -9.77 -13.39
CA LYS A 26 -6.71 -10.78 -14.46
C LYS A 26 -7.13 -12.18 -14.00
N ILE A 27 -6.79 -12.55 -12.76
CA ILE A 27 -7.16 -13.86 -12.19
C ILE A 27 -8.62 -13.89 -11.74
N SER A 28 -9.14 -12.80 -11.16
CA SER A 28 -10.47 -12.78 -10.54
C SER A 28 -11.60 -12.29 -11.45
N GLY A 29 -11.29 -11.77 -12.64
CA GLY A 29 -12.27 -11.08 -13.50
C GLY A 29 -12.77 -9.75 -12.91
N GLY A 30 -11.95 -9.07 -12.09
CA GLY A 30 -12.34 -7.81 -11.44
C GLY A 30 -13.25 -7.96 -10.22
N THR A 31 -14.03 -6.92 -9.93
CA THR A 31 -14.94 -6.81 -8.77
C THR A 31 -16.39 -6.74 -9.25
N ARG A 32 -17.28 -7.51 -8.64
CA ARG A 32 -18.70 -7.60 -9.04
C ARG A 32 -19.63 -6.65 -8.29
N SER A 33 -19.13 -5.97 -7.26
CA SER A 33 -19.89 -5.03 -6.44
C SER A 33 -19.00 -3.90 -5.93
N GLU A 34 -19.64 -2.78 -5.59
CA GLU A 34 -19.01 -1.62 -4.95
C GLU A 34 -18.29 -2.03 -3.65
N LEU A 35 -19.00 -2.74 -2.77
CA LEU A 35 -18.46 -3.22 -1.50
C LEU A 35 -17.24 -4.13 -1.70
N GLY A 36 -17.29 -5.02 -2.70
CA GLY A 36 -16.17 -5.90 -3.03
C GLY A 36 -14.95 -5.13 -3.56
N ARG A 37 -15.18 -4.02 -4.27
CA ARG A 37 -14.12 -3.11 -4.72
C ARG A 37 -13.49 -2.38 -3.54
N GLN A 38 -14.30 -1.76 -2.70
CA GLN A 38 -13.83 -1.05 -1.50
C GLN A 38 -13.04 -1.96 -0.56
N CYS A 39 -13.54 -3.16 -0.29
CA CYS A 39 -12.83 -4.16 0.51
C CYS A 39 -11.45 -4.49 -0.09
N ARG A 40 -11.40 -4.81 -1.40
CA ARG A 40 -10.14 -5.09 -2.10
C ARG A 40 -9.16 -3.92 -1.99
N ASP A 41 -9.60 -2.72 -2.31
CA ASP A 41 -8.74 -1.54 -2.37
C ASP A 41 -8.21 -1.18 -0.98
N THR A 42 -9.03 -1.34 0.06
CA THR A 42 -8.65 -1.12 1.47
C THR A 42 -7.58 -2.12 1.92
N PHE A 43 -7.80 -3.43 1.72
CA PHE A 43 -6.81 -4.42 2.13
C PHE A 43 -5.54 -4.36 1.28
N PHE A 44 -5.65 -3.99 0.00
CA PHE A 44 -4.50 -3.80 -0.88
C PHE A 44 -3.64 -2.63 -0.42
N SER A 45 -4.25 -1.48 -0.12
CA SER A 45 -3.53 -0.31 0.37
C SER A 45 -2.86 -0.59 1.72
N LEU A 46 -3.57 -1.20 2.68
CA LEU A 46 -3.01 -1.61 3.97
C LEU A 46 -1.79 -2.53 3.79
N LYS A 47 -1.92 -3.60 3.00
CA LYS A 47 -0.82 -4.54 2.74
C LYS A 47 0.38 -3.85 2.10
N LYS A 48 0.17 -2.96 1.13
CA LYS A 48 1.26 -2.22 0.47
C LYS A 48 1.96 -1.28 1.43
N THR A 49 1.21 -0.56 2.27
CA THR A 49 1.78 0.35 3.28
C THR A 49 2.58 -0.41 4.34
N CYS A 50 2.06 -1.51 4.88
CA CYS A 50 2.82 -2.38 5.80
C CYS A 50 4.15 -2.82 5.16
N ARG A 51 4.11 -3.28 3.90
CA ARG A 51 5.32 -3.69 3.18
C ARG A 51 6.33 -2.54 2.99
N LYS A 52 5.87 -1.32 2.67
CA LYS A 52 6.76 -0.14 2.52
C LYS A 52 7.38 0.28 3.86
N LEU A 53 6.71 0.02 4.98
CA LEU A 53 7.20 0.29 6.34
C LEU A 53 7.99 -0.87 6.96
N GLY A 54 8.09 -2.03 6.29
CA GLY A 54 8.76 -3.21 6.84
C GLY A 54 7.96 -3.97 7.91
N ILE A 55 6.64 -3.79 7.94
CA ILE A 55 5.72 -4.40 8.92
C ILE A 55 5.02 -5.60 8.27
N SER A 56 4.85 -6.70 9.02
CA SER A 56 4.01 -7.81 8.61
C SER A 56 2.55 -7.37 8.51
N PHE A 57 1.94 -7.56 7.34
CA PHE A 57 0.51 -7.27 7.16
C PHE A 57 -0.38 -8.10 8.08
N TRP A 58 -0.02 -9.37 8.33
CA TRP A 58 -0.81 -10.25 9.19
C TRP A 58 -0.73 -9.88 10.65
N ASP A 59 0.45 -9.44 11.12
CA ASP A 59 0.63 -8.98 12.49
C ASP A 59 -0.18 -7.68 12.71
N TYR A 60 -0.12 -6.76 11.73
CA TYR A 60 -0.94 -5.55 11.74
C TYR A 60 -2.44 -5.83 11.74
N LEU A 61 -2.89 -6.77 10.91
CA LEU A 61 -4.31 -7.13 10.84
C LEU A 61 -4.78 -7.79 12.14
N THR A 62 -3.97 -8.69 12.70
CA THR A 62 -4.25 -9.35 13.98
C THR A 62 -4.31 -8.34 15.11
N ASP A 63 -3.37 -7.39 15.17
CA ASP A 63 -3.35 -6.30 16.16
C ASP A 63 -4.64 -5.48 16.15
N ARG A 64 -5.16 -5.17 14.95
CA ARG A 64 -6.41 -4.41 14.78
C ARG A 64 -7.65 -5.22 15.12
N ILE A 65 -7.68 -6.52 14.81
CA ILE A 65 -8.84 -7.38 15.11
C ILE A 65 -8.89 -7.72 16.60
N SER A 66 -7.74 -7.91 17.24
CA SER A 66 -7.63 -8.22 18.67
C SER A 66 -7.66 -6.98 19.57
N CYS A 67 -7.66 -5.78 18.98
CA CYS A 67 -7.60 -4.49 19.69
C CYS A 67 -6.42 -4.43 20.68
N SER A 68 -5.28 -5.03 20.32
CA SER A 68 -4.09 -5.04 21.18
C SER A 68 -3.29 -3.74 21.12
N ASP A 69 -3.49 -2.95 20.06
CA ASP A 69 -2.88 -1.63 19.80
C ASP A 69 -1.36 -1.56 20.01
N GLN A 70 -0.67 -2.66 19.72
CA GLN A 70 0.79 -2.80 19.83
C GLN A 70 1.51 -2.18 18.65
N ILE A 71 0.91 -2.22 17.46
CA ILE A 71 1.47 -1.58 16.27
C ILE A 71 0.84 -0.20 16.14
N PRO A 72 1.61 0.90 16.05
CA PRO A 72 1.04 2.22 15.83
C PRO A 72 0.23 2.31 14.54
N PHE A 73 -0.67 3.28 14.46
CA PHE A 73 -1.46 3.50 13.26
C PHE A 73 -0.54 3.83 12.06
N LEU A 74 -0.78 3.19 10.91
CA LEU A 74 0.11 3.32 9.74
C LEU A 74 0.37 4.76 9.31
N PRO A 75 -0.61 5.69 9.32
CA PRO A 75 -0.36 7.10 9.01
C PRO A 75 0.73 7.73 9.87
N HIS A 76 0.73 7.49 11.20
CA HIS A 76 1.75 8.04 12.09
C HIS A 76 3.14 7.50 11.76
N LEU A 77 3.24 6.23 11.39
CA LEU A 77 4.51 5.61 10.97
C LEU A 77 5.00 6.19 9.63
N VAL A 78 4.09 6.51 8.72
CA VAL A 78 4.42 7.19 7.46
C VAL A 78 4.94 8.60 7.73
N GLU A 79 4.27 9.37 8.59
CA GLU A 79 4.71 10.72 8.99
C GLU A 79 6.11 10.70 9.60
N GLN A 80 6.36 9.78 10.55
CA GLN A 80 7.69 9.60 11.15
C GLN A 80 8.77 9.27 10.12
N ARG A 81 8.46 8.42 9.13
CA ARG A 81 9.38 8.06 8.05
C ARG A 81 9.72 9.25 7.15
N ILE A 82 8.72 10.08 6.86
CA ILE A 82 8.89 11.31 6.05
C ILE A 82 9.78 12.29 6.81
N THR A 83 9.50 12.55 8.09
CA THR A 83 10.33 13.44 8.93
C THR A 83 11.76 12.94 9.07
N ALA A 84 11.99 11.63 9.17
CA ALA A 84 13.33 11.05 9.27
C ALA A 84 14.11 11.02 7.94
N SER A 85 13.45 11.22 6.80
CA SER A 85 14.07 11.23 5.46
C SER A 85 14.24 12.65 4.89
N ALA A 86 13.76 13.66 5.61
CA ALA A 86 13.91 15.09 5.32
C ALA A 86 15.18 15.64 5.98
#